data_AF-A0A926YWL4-F1
#
_entry.id   AF-A0A926YWL4-F1
#
_cell.length_a   1.000
_cell.length_b   1.000
_cell.length_c   1.000
_cell.angle_alpha   90.00
_cell.angle_beta   90.00
_cell.angle_gamma   90.00
#
_symmetry.space_group_name_H-M   'P 1'
#
loop_
_entity.id
_entity.type
_entity.pdbx_description
1 polymer ?
#
loop_
_entity_poly.entity_id
_entity_poly.type
_entity_poly.pdbx_seq_one_letter_code
_entity_poly.pdbx_strand_id
1 'polypeptide(L)'
;MAELIAPSQNLWLVSPWISDIPVIDNTANTFQALEPSWYRSKIRLSQVLASLTQQGTTVYVATRPDSHNNSFLETLRAKADSDYLRIYKVEELHSKGILTDTFYLAGSMNFTFNGITVNQETLSYETDPTVIAEQKLNFRVRWGGKGL
;
A
#
# COMPACT_ATOMS: atom_id res chain seq x y z
N MET A 1 1.00 -12.17 2.64
CA MET A 1 1.93 -12.89 3.54
C MET A 1 3.26 -13.24 2.86
N ALA A 2 3.31 -13.56 1.56
CA ALA A 2 4.56 -13.87 0.84
C ALA A 2 5.48 -12.65 0.62
N GLU A 3 4.91 -11.45 0.44
CA GLU A 3 5.65 -10.22 0.12
C GLU A 3 6.60 -9.71 1.21
N LEU A 4 6.40 -10.09 2.48
CA LEU A 4 7.30 -9.65 3.56
C LEU A 4 8.56 -10.51 3.70
N ILE A 5 8.59 -11.70 3.09
CA ILE A 5 9.72 -12.65 3.19
C ILE A 5 10.62 -12.54 1.95
N ALA A 6 10.03 -12.20 0.81
CA ALA A 6 10.73 -11.76 -0.40
C ALA A 6 10.08 -10.45 -0.84
N PRO A 7 10.63 -9.28 -0.43
CA PRO A 7 10.08 -8.00 -0.83
C PRO A 7 9.95 -7.98 -2.35
N SER A 8 8.72 -7.71 -2.77
CA SER A 8 8.46 -7.41 -4.16
C SER A 8 9.34 -6.23 -4.54
N GLN A 9 9.93 -6.22 -5.72
CA GLN A 9 10.67 -5.04 -6.20
C GLN A 9 9.76 -3.81 -6.21
N ASN A 10 8.44 -4.03 -6.32
CA ASN A 10 7.43 -2.99 -6.41
C ASN A 10 6.19 -3.33 -5.58
N LEU A 11 5.63 -2.32 -4.92
CA LEU A 11 4.29 -2.36 -4.32
C LEU A 11 3.49 -1.14 -4.80
N TRP A 12 2.24 -1.36 -5.20
CA TRP A 12 1.30 -0.30 -5.52
C TRP A 12 0.16 -0.26 -4.50
N LEU A 13 -0.07 0.92 -3.92
CA LEU A 13 -1.30 1.26 -3.19
C LEU A 13 -2.12 2.22 -4.04
N VAL A 14 -3.32 1.81 -4.43
CA VAL A 14 -4.22 2.63 -5.25
C VAL A 14 -5.54 2.78 -4.52
N SER A 15 -5.95 4.01 -4.24
CA SER A 15 -7.26 4.28 -3.63
C SER A 15 -7.63 5.75 -3.78
N PRO A 16 -8.90 6.11 -4.05
CA PRO A 16 -9.33 7.50 -4.11
C PRO A 16 -9.09 8.26 -2.80
N TRP A 17 -9.39 7.59 -1.68
CA TRP A 17 -9.24 8.13 -0.34
C TRP A 17 -8.45 7.15 0.54
N ILE A 18 -7.49 7.69 1.29
CA ILE A 18 -6.59 6.94 2.16
C ILE A 18 -6.48 7.68 3.49
N SER A 19 -6.71 6.96 4.59
CA SER A 19 -6.40 7.40 5.95
C SER A 19 -5.24 6.56 6.49
N ASP A 20 -4.49 7.10 7.45
CA ASP A 20 -3.41 6.35 8.10
C ASP A 20 -3.93 5.37 9.17
N ILE A 21 -4.62 4.36 8.70
CA ILE A 21 -5.24 3.29 9.47
C ILE A 21 -4.22 2.31 10.07
N PRO A 22 -4.50 1.70 11.24
CA PRO A 22 -3.76 0.53 11.69
C PRO A 22 -4.05 -0.66 10.76
N VAL A 23 -3.00 -1.29 10.23
CA VAL A 23 -3.11 -2.41 9.27
C VAL A 23 -2.50 -3.72 9.75
N ILE A 24 -1.54 -3.66 10.69
CA ILE A 24 -0.98 -4.85 11.31
C ILE A 24 -1.19 -4.76 12.81
N ASP A 25 -1.79 -5.81 13.38
CA ASP A 25 -1.79 -6.04 14.82
C ASP A 25 -0.58 -6.89 15.21
N ASN A 26 0.51 -6.23 15.64
CA ASN A 26 1.74 -6.91 16.05
C ASN A 26 1.77 -7.18 17.58
N THR A 27 0.62 -7.22 18.25
CA THR A 27 0.54 -7.51 19.69
C THR A 27 0.97 -8.95 20.04
N ALA A 28 0.95 -9.86 19.05
CA ALA A 28 1.41 -11.24 19.19
C ALA A 28 2.90 -11.47 18.84
N ASN A 29 3.69 -10.42 18.53
CA ASN A 29 5.12 -10.49 18.18
C ASN A 29 5.48 -11.36 16.95
N THR A 30 4.51 -11.71 16.11
CA THR A 30 4.72 -12.57 14.92
C THR A 30 5.63 -11.92 13.86
N PHE A 31 5.82 -10.60 13.89
CA PHE A 31 6.56 -9.84 12.86
C PHE A 31 7.93 -9.30 13.33
N GLN A 32 8.45 -9.82 14.45
CA GLN A 32 9.67 -9.33 15.11
C GLN A 32 10.96 -9.50 14.27
N ALA A 33 10.94 -10.36 13.25
CA ALA A 33 12.06 -10.59 12.34
C ALA A 33 12.18 -9.54 11.21
N LEU A 34 11.19 -8.66 11.04
CA LEU A 34 11.10 -7.71 9.91
C LEU A 34 11.58 -6.31 10.26
N GLU A 35 11.31 -5.87 11.48
CA GLU A 35 11.80 -4.60 12.03
C GLU A 35 11.78 -4.70 13.56
N PRO A 36 12.95 -4.84 14.21
CA PRO A 36 13.04 -5.04 15.66
C PRO A 36 12.41 -3.91 16.50
N SER A 37 12.23 -2.71 15.92
CA SER A 37 11.60 -1.57 16.60
C SER A 37 10.07 -1.63 16.70
N TRP A 38 9.41 -2.60 16.04
CA TRP A 38 7.94 -2.73 16.02
C TRP A 38 7.34 -3.43 17.25
N TYR A 39 7.86 -3.15 18.45
CA TYR A 39 7.41 -3.81 19.68
C TYR A 39 5.95 -3.46 20.04
N ARG A 40 5.08 -4.48 20.17
CA ARG A 40 3.71 -4.42 20.74
C ARG A 40 2.89 -3.16 20.39
N SER A 41 2.77 -2.84 19.10
CA SER A 41 1.96 -1.70 18.66
C SER A 41 1.06 -2.04 17.48
N LYS A 42 -0.05 -1.28 17.34
CA LYS A 42 -0.84 -1.25 16.11
C LYS A 42 -0.05 -0.47 15.07
N ILE A 43 0.48 -1.16 14.07
CA ILE A 43 1.34 -0.56 13.04
C ILE A 43 0.43 0.06 11.98
N ARG A 44 0.66 1.33 11.69
CA ARG A 44 -0.12 2.09 10.70
C ARG A 44 0.36 1.83 9.28
N LEU A 45 -0.53 2.03 8.32
CA LEU A 45 -0.26 1.84 6.90
C LEU A 45 0.96 2.65 6.44
N SER A 46 1.08 3.91 6.86
CA SER A 46 2.24 4.76 6.54
C SER A 46 3.56 4.18 7.03
N GLN A 47 3.56 3.54 8.20
CA GLN A 47 4.76 2.93 8.79
C GLN A 47 5.19 1.69 8.00
N VAL A 48 4.23 0.84 7.62
CA VAL A 48 4.52 -0.36 6.81
C VAL A 48 5.14 0.05 5.48
N LEU A 49 4.51 0.98 4.76
CA LEU A 49 5.00 1.44 3.46
C LEU A 49 6.37 2.12 3.56
N ALA A 50 6.60 2.93 4.59
CA ALA A 50 7.90 3.55 4.83
C ALA A 50 9.01 2.53 5.12
N SER A 51 8.72 1.48 5.90
CA SER A 51 9.70 0.42 6.15
C SER A 51 10.03 -0.38 4.89
N LEU A 52 9.05 -0.59 4.00
CA LEU A 52 9.29 -1.25 2.72
C LEU A 52 10.23 -0.42 1.82
N THR A 53 10.06 0.91 1.78
CA THR A 53 10.97 1.77 0.99
C THR A 53 12.39 1.75 1.53
N GLN A 54 12.56 1.74 2.86
CA GLN A 54 13.86 1.60 3.52
C GLN A 54 14.54 0.24 3.25
N GLN A 55 13.75 -0.79 2.92
CA GLN A 55 14.23 -2.12 2.53
C GLN A 55 14.45 -2.24 1.00
N GLY A 56 14.32 -1.15 0.25
CA GLY A 56 14.57 -1.11 -1.20
C GLY A 56 13.36 -1.49 -2.07
N THR A 57 12.16 -1.63 -1.50
CA THR A 57 10.93 -1.82 -2.28
C THR A 57 10.48 -0.49 -2.86
N THR A 58 10.25 -0.42 -4.18
CA THR A 58 9.67 0.79 -4.77
C THR A 58 8.17 0.82 -4.47
N VAL A 59 7.74 1.80 -3.66
CA VAL A 59 6.34 2.01 -3.28
C VAL A 59 5.72 3.09 -4.15
N TYR A 60 4.66 2.73 -4.86
CA TYR A 60 3.85 3.62 -5.67
C TYR A 60 2.51 3.85 -4.98
N VAL A 61 2.16 5.11 -4.74
CA VAL A 61 0.87 5.50 -4.16
C VAL A 61 0.11 6.33 -5.18
N ALA A 62 -1.04 5.84 -5.65
CA ALA A 62 -1.95 6.60 -6.50
C ALA A 62 -3.22 6.95 -5.71
N THR A 63 -3.52 8.25 -5.64
CA THR A 63 -4.67 8.76 -4.89
C THR A 63 -5.27 10.02 -5.55
N ARG A 64 -6.48 10.42 -5.16
CA ARG A 64 -7.05 11.69 -5.64
C ARG A 64 -6.31 12.90 -5.06
N PRO A 65 -6.27 14.06 -5.74
CA PRO A 65 -5.78 15.33 -5.20
C PRO A 65 -6.76 15.94 -4.16
N ASP A 66 -7.21 15.11 -3.22
CA ASP A 66 -8.17 15.42 -2.17
C ASP A 66 -7.45 15.68 -0.84
N SER A 67 -7.88 16.69 -0.09
CA SER A 67 -7.28 17.06 1.20
C SER A 67 -7.40 15.96 2.25
N HIS A 68 -8.37 15.04 2.11
CA HIS A 68 -8.49 13.83 2.93
C HIS A 68 -7.18 13.04 2.99
N ASN A 69 -6.43 13.01 1.89
CA ASN A 69 -5.22 12.20 1.76
C ASN A 69 -3.98 12.88 2.37
N ASN A 70 -4.04 14.19 2.65
CA ASN A 70 -2.85 14.99 2.99
C ASN A 70 -2.13 14.46 4.23
N SER A 71 -2.86 14.21 5.32
CA SER A 71 -2.26 13.73 6.57
C SER A 71 -1.51 12.40 6.41
N PHE A 72 -2.08 11.46 5.65
CA PHE A 72 -1.43 10.20 5.33
C PHE A 72 -0.19 10.43 4.45
N LEU A 73 -0.30 11.22 3.39
CA LEU A 73 0.80 11.47 2.46
C LEU A 73 1.97 12.23 3.11
N GLU A 74 1.69 13.20 3.98
CA GLU A 74 2.69 13.92 4.75
C GLU A 74 3.44 12.98 5.70
N THR A 75 2.70 12.14 6.44
CA THR A 75 3.29 11.15 7.34
C THR A 75 4.16 10.14 6.59
N LEU A 76 3.70 9.66 5.44
CA LEU A 76 4.45 8.71 4.61
C LEU A 76 5.72 9.35 4.06
N ARG A 77 5.64 10.56 3.50
CA ARG A 77 6.81 11.29 2.98
C ARG A 77 7.86 11.56 4.05
N ALA A 78 7.44 11.84 5.29
CA ALA A 78 8.37 12.12 6.38
C ALA A 78 9.18 10.90 6.84
N LYS A 79 8.70 9.67 6.56
CA LYS A 79 9.29 8.42 7.05
C LYS A 79 9.92 7.56 5.95
N ALA A 80 9.39 7.64 4.74
CA ALA A 80 9.83 6.81 3.63
C ALA A 80 11.17 7.28 3.06
N ASP A 81 11.95 6.33 2.54
CA ASP A 81 13.03 6.66 1.62
C ASP A 81 12.44 7.27 0.33
N SER A 82 12.86 8.49 0.00
CA SER A 82 12.38 9.23 -1.18
C SER A 82 12.80 8.60 -2.49
N ASP A 83 13.94 7.88 -2.52
CA ASP A 83 14.44 7.24 -3.73
C ASP A 83 13.54 6.09 -4.16
N TYR A 84 12.77 5.53 -3.23
CA TYR A 84 11.87 4.41 -3.45
C TYR A 84 10.38 4.79 -3.35
N LEU A 85 10.03 6.03 -3.02
CA LEU A 85 8.63 6.48 -2.96
C LEU A 85 8.21 7.22 -4.23
N ARG A 86 7.07 6.85 -4.79
CA ARG A 86 6.42 7.52 -5.94
C ARG A 86 4.97 7.81 -5.60
N ILE A 87 4.55 9.07 -5.72
CA ILE A 87 3.17 9.50 -5.43
C ILE A 87 2.54 10.08 -6.70
N TYR A 88 1.39 9.56 -7.10
CA TYR A 88 0.57 10.06 -8.20
C TYR A 88 -0.74 10.62 -7.68
N LYS A 89 -1.04 11.86 -8.07
CA LYS A 89 -2.36 12.47 -7.84
C LYS A 89 -3.18 12.34 -9.12
N VAL A 90 -4.33 11.66 -9.03
CA VAL A 90 -5.17 11.30 -10.18
C VAL A 90 -6.62 11.71 -9.89
N GLU A 91 -7.17 12.63 -10.67
CA GLU A 91 -8.55 13.12 -10.51
C GLU A 91 -9.58 11.98 -10.66
N GLU A 92 -9.52 11.27 -11.78
CA GLU A 92 -10.42 10.15 -12.10
C GLU A 92 -9.87 8.82 -11.59
N LEU A 93 -9.79 8.70 -10.26
CA LEU A 93 -9.43 7.44 -9.61
C LEU A 93 -10.65 6.78 -8.97
N HIS A 94 -10.95 5.54 -9.36
CA HIS A 94 -12.04 4.74 -8.80
C HIS A 94 -11.58 3.39 -8.24
N SER A 95 -10.45 2.87 -8.74
CA SER A 95 -9.84 1.61 -8.31
C SER A 95 -9.36 1.68 -6.86
N LYS A 96 -9.51 0.57 -6.14
CA LYS A 96 -9.04 0.41 -4.76
C LYS A 96 -8.35 -0.94 -4.63
N GLY A 97 -7.07 -0.93 -4.27
CA GLY A 97 -6.33 -2.17 -4.08
C GLY A 97 -4.86 -1.99 -3.76
N ILE A 98 -4.25 -3.10 -3.36
CA ILE A 98 -2.82 -3.27 -3.15
C ILE A 98 -2.33 -4.33 -4.13
N LEU A 99 -1.32 -3.99 -4.92
CA LEU A 99 -0.65 -4.91 -5.84
C LEU A 99 0.83 -5.05 -5.48
N THR A 100 1.30 -6.26 -5.67
CA THR A 100 2.55 -6.83 -5.19
C THR A 100 3.15 -7.68 -6.29
N ASP A 101 4.40 -8.11 -6.18
CA ASP A 101 4.93 -9.17 -7.05
C ASP A 101 4.31 -10.54 -6.76
N THR A 102 3.64 -10.70 -5.61
CA THR A 102 3.16 -12.01 -5.14
C THR A 102 1.64 -12.10 -4.93
N PHE A 103 0.96 -10.97 -4.81
CA PHE A 103 -0.50 -10.97 -4.62
C PHE A 103 -1.17 -9.69 -5.13
N TYR A 104 -2.48 -9.77 -5.32
CA TYR A 104 -3.32 -8.62 -5.61
C TYR A 104 -4.54 -8.66 -4.70
N LEU A 105 -4.72 -7.59 -3.94
CA LEU A 105 -5.89 -7.38 -3.10
C LEU A 105 -6.68 -6.21 -3.67
N ALA A 106 -7.94 -6.42 -4.01
CA ALA A 106 -8.79 -5.38 -4.56
C ALA A 106 -10.19 -5.44 -3.95
N GLY A 107 -10.91 -4.33 -3.95
CA GLY A 107 -12.28 -4.33 -3.45
C GLY A 107 -13.01 -3.02 -3.68
N SER A 108 -14.22 -2.94 -3.13
CA SER A 108 -15.02 -1.71 -3.17
C SER A 108 -14.61 -0.69 -2.11
N MET A 109 -13.76 -1.08 -1.15
CA MET A 109 -13.40 -0.28 0.03
C MET A 109 -12.29 0.73 -0.17
N ASN A 110 -12.49 1.95 0.34
CA ASN A 110 -11.38 2.86 0.51
C ASN A 110 -10.54 2.45 1.72
N PHE A 111 -9.24 2.72 1.70
CA PHE A 111 -8.34 2.48 2.83
C PHE A 111 -8.51 3.56 3.91
N THR A 112 -9.72 3.69 4.46
CA THR A 112 -10.08 4.67 5.50
C THR A 112 -10.64 3.95 6.72
N PHE A 113 -10.69 4.64 7.86
CA PHE A 113 -11.27 4.08 9.09
C PHE A 113 -12.72 3.59 8.88
N ASN A 114 -13.51 4.37 8.14
CA ASN A 114 -14.89 4.02 7.85
C ASN A 114 -15.00 2.93 6.79
N GLY A 115 -14.13 2.93 5.76
CA GLY A 115 -14.10 1.86 4.76
C GLY A 115 -13.83 0.52 5.43
N ILE A 116 -12.82 0.42 6.29
CA ILE A 116 -12.43 -0.86 6.92
C ILE A 116 -13.42 -1.41 7.93
N THR A 117 -14.28 -0.56 8.50
CA THR A 117 -15.24 -0.98 9.53
C THR A 117 -16.59 -1.41 8.94
N VAL A 118 -16.86 -1.17 7.66
CA VAL A 118 -18.16 -1.46 7.04
C VAL A 118 -18.17 -2.86 6.42
N ASN A 119 -18.85 -3.80 7.09
CA ASN A 119 -18.98 -5.22 6.73
C ASN A 119 -19.74 -5.53 5.40
N GLN A 120 -20.00 -4.55 4.54
CA GLN A 120 -20.73 -4.74 3.27
C GLN A 120 -19.82 -4.64 2.04
N GLU A 121 -18.50 -4.56 2.23
CA GLU A 121 -17.55 -4.40 1.13
C GLU A 121 -16.91 -5.73 0.73
N THR A 122 -16.85 -5.98 -0.57
CA THR A 122 -16.25 -7.21 -1.12
C THR A 122 -14.76 -6.99 -1.34
N LEU A 123 -13.94 -7.91 -0.84
CA LEU A 123 -12.50 -8.01 -1.11
C LEU A 123 -12.23 -9.27 -1.95
N SER A 124 -11.49 -9.10 -3.04
CA SER A 124 -10.90 -10.16 -3.84
C SER A 124 -9.41 -10.27 -3.51
N TYR A 125 -8.95 -11.47 -3.18
CA TYR A 125 -7.55 -11.78 -2.98
C TYR A 125 -7.10 -12.77 -4.06
N GLU A 126 -6.06 -12.39 -4.81
CA GLU A 126 -5.52 -13.15 -5.93
C GLU A 126 -4.02 -13.41 -5.73
N THR A 127 -3.58 -14.60 -6.12
CA THR A 127 -2.18 -15.05 -6.08
C THR A 127 -1.74 -15.80 -7.33
N ASP A 128 -2.64 -16.05 -8.30
CA ASP A 128 -2.30 -16.65 -9.58
C ASP A 128 -1.25 -15.78 -10.29
N PRO A 129 -0.03 -16.31 -10.56
CA PRO A 129 1.05 -15.53 -11.16
C PRO A 129 0.69 -14.88 -12.50
N THR A 130 -0.22 -15.49 -13.27
CA THR A 130 -0.71 -14.95 -14.55
C THR A 130 -1.52 -13.70 -14.32
N VAL A 131 -2.47 -13.74 -13.38
CA VAL A 131 -3.28 -12.58 -13.03
C VAL A 131 -2.43 -11.48 -12.41
N ILE A 132 -1.47 -11.84 -11.55
CA ILE A 132 -0.52 -10.86 -10.98
C ILE A 132 0.31 -10.19 -12.08
N ALA A 133 0.82 -10.95 -13.06
CA ALA A 133 1.58 -10.39 -14.17
C ALA A 133 0.76 -9.41 -15.02
N GLU A 134 -0.50 -9.74 -15.32
CA GLU A 134 -1.42 -8.86 -16.03
C GLU A 134 -1.70 -7.57 -15.25
N GLN A 135 -1.99 -7.68 -13.95
CA GLN A 135 -2.22 -6.50 -13.11
C GLN A 135 -0.97 -5.63 -13.00
N LYS A 136 0.22 -6.23 -12.90
CA LYS A 136 1.49 -5.49 -12.91
C LYS A 136 1.69 -4.70 -14.20
N LEU A 137 1.33 -5.27 -15.35
CA LEU A 137 1.38 -4.52 -16.61
C LEU A 137 0.44 -3.32 -16.57
N ASN A 138 -0.82 -3.53 -16.15
CA ASN A 138 -1.83 -2.47 -16.03
C ASN A 138 -1.39 -1.34 -15.10
N PHE A 139 -0.86 -1.69 -13.92
CA PHE A 139 -0.43 -0.74 -12.92
C PHE A 139 0.84 -0.01 -13.34
N ARG A 140 1.80 -0.69 -13.99
CA ARG A 140 3.01 -0.04 -14.51
C ARG A 140 2.70 0.98 -15.61
N VAL A 141 1.75 0.67 -16.49
CA VAL A 141 1.33 1.60 -17.54
C VAL A 141 0.71 2.87 -16.94
N ARG A 142 -0.08 2.72 -15.86
CA ARG A 142 -0.79 3.85 -15.22
C ARG A 142 0.07 4.62 -14.21
N TRP A 143 0.92 3.92 -13.46
CA TRP A 143 1.61 4.39 -12.26
C TRP A 143 3.03 3.83 -12.11
N GLY A 144 3.70 3.50 -13.21
CA GLY A 144 5.10 3.04 -13.23
C GLY A 144 6.00 3.78 -14.22
N GLY A 145 5.45 4.75 -14.95
CA GLY A 145 6.23 5.68 -15.78
C GLY A 145 6.99 6.69 -14.93
N LYS A 146 8.23 6.98 -15.32
CA LYS A 146 9.09 8.01 -14.70
C LYS A 146 8.28 9.28 -14.47
N GLY A 147 8.45 9.87 -13.27
CA GLY A 147 7.92 11.19 -12.96
C GLY A 147 8.26 12.17 -14.07
N LEU A 148 7.24 12.91 -14.49
CA LEU A 148 7.44 14.22 -15.09
C LEU A 148 7.70 15.23 -13.96
#